data_AF-A0A7G2C6P8-F1
#
_entry.id   AF-A0A7G2C6P8-F1
#
_cell.length_a   1.000
_cell.length_b   1.000
_cell.length_c   1.000
_cell.angle_alpha   90.00
_cell.angle_beta   90.00
_cell.angle_gamma   90.00
#
_symmetry.space_group_name_H-M   'P 1'
#
loop_
_entity.id
_entity.type
_entity.pdbx_description
1 polymer ?
#
loop_
_entity_poly.entity_id
_entity_poly.type
_entity_poly.pdbx_seq_one_letter_code
_entity_poly.pdbx_strand_id
1 'polypeptide(L)'
;MCSDIIGAPNVDCLYRIPVEFQRQGLIERLVQKLKLPKNMVPPLDVPDCDQFNRFSDILRNPSNPTVRIAFVGKYVTGGTDAYFSVLQCFEHCQIALGIKLDILYMESEELEGENAEEALEALKGCDGIFVPGGFGVRGIEGKVRAVTLARTHKIPYFGVCLGMQVALIEFARHVLGWADANSEEFDAKSTHQIVHIMDCDKQQMGANMHLGTREVHLVDKASIMHRIYSGAPIVCERHRHRYEVNGTFLEDFKAAGLKVTGVADPEKGVDGLRVEAVELPDHPHFLAVQYHPEFVTSPLDPSPPFLSFFEAASKKSFKWPGGCHPRRLPGGK
;
A
#
# COMPACT_ATOMS: atom_id res chain seq x y z
N MET A 1 -23.83 -42.20 0.98
CA MET A 1 -23.45 -41.41 -0.22
C MET A 1 -23.92 -39.95 -0.17
N CYS A 2 -24.95 -39.57 0.59
CA CYS A 2 -25.40 -38.17 0.67
C CYS A 2 -24.57 -37.28 1.63
N SER A 3 -23.76 -37.88 2.50
CA SER A 3 -22.96 -37.19 3.52
C SER A 3 -21.66 -36.57 3.01
N ASP A 4 -21.40 -36.57 1.70
CA ASP A 4 -20.20 -35.97 1.09
C ASP A 4 -20.54 -34.79 0.17
N ILE A 5 -21.82 -34.48 0.02
CA ILE A 5 -22.29 -33.29 -0.72
C ILE A 5 -22.24 -32.10 0.24
N ILE A 6 -21.64 -30.99 -0.20
CA ILE A 6 -21.54 -29.71 0.51
C ILE A 6 -22.07 -28.64 -0.46
N GLY A 7 -23.00 -27.81 0.01
CA GLY A 7 -23.49 -26.66 -0.73
C GLY A 7 -22.48 -25.52 -0.70
N ALA A 8 -22.26 -24.87 -1.84
CA ALA A 8 -21.43 -23.68 -1.96
C ALA A 8 -22.28 -22.51 -2.47
N PRO A 9 -23.18 -21.95 -1.63
CA PRO A 9 -23.98 -20.80 -2.03
C PRO A 9 -23.11 -19.56 -2.20
N ASN A 10 -23.57 -18.62 -3.03
CA ASN A 10 -23.00 -17.28 -3.04
C ASN A 10 -23.21 -16.64 -1.66
N VAL A 11 -22.13 -16.15 -1.06
CA VAL A 11 -22.18 -15.37 0.18
C VAL A 11 -21.88 -13.92 -0.11
N ASP A 12 -22.39 -13.07 0.77
CA ASP A 12 -22.34 -11.62 0.70
C ASP A 12 -21.08 -11.03 1.38
N CYS A 13 -20.15 -11.87 1.85
CA CYS A 13 -18.85 -11.48 2.41
C CYS A 13 -17.91 -12.69 2.39
N LEU A 14 -16.64 -12.47 2.01
CA LEU A 14 -15.61 -13.51 1.91
C LEU A 14 -15.43 -14.26 3.24
N TYR A 15 -15.50 -13.55 4.37
CA TYR A 15 -15.30 -14.14 5.70
C TYR A 15 -16.44 -15.07 6.16
N ARG A 16 -17.57 -15.13 5.45
CA ARG A 16 -18.65 -16.10 5.76
C ARG A 16 -18.40 -17.47 5.15
N ILE A 17 -17.53 -17.59 4.13
CA ILE A 17 -17.25 -18.86 3.45
C ILE A 17 -16.74 -19.93 4.44
N PRO A 18 -15.72 -19.66 5.28
CA PRO A 18 -15.22 -20.66 6.23
C PRO A 18 -16.28 -21.08 7.26
N VAL A 19 -17.09 -20.12 7.73
CA VAL A 19 -18.17 -20.35 8.71
C VAL A 19 -19.24 -21.26 8.12
N GLU A 20 -19.65 -21.02 6.88
CA GLU A 20 -20.69 -21.82 6.22
C GLU A 20 -20.21 -23.25 5.94
N PHE A 21 -18.96 -23.43 5.52
CA PHE A 21 -18.39 -24.77 5.35
C PHE A 21 -18.20 -25.53 6.67
N GLN A 22 -17.80 -24.83 7.74
CA GLN A 22 -17.77 -25.41 9.09
C GLN A 22 -19.18 -25.86 9.51
N ARG A 23 -20.20 -25.01 9.31
CA ARG A 23 -21.60 -25.31 9.66
C ARG A 23 -22.15 -26.55 8.94
N GLN A 24 -21.72 -26.80 7.69
CA GLN A 24 -22.11 -27.97 6.92
C GLN A 24 -21.31 -29.25 7.26
N GLY A 25 -20.36 -29.15 8.19
CA GLY A 25 -19.54 -30.27 8.66
C GLY A 25 -18.38 -30.63 7.73
N LEU A 26 -17.88 -29.70 6.92
CA LEU A 26 -16.77 -29.96 5.98
C LEU A 26 -15.50 -30.36 6.73
N ILE A 27 -15.16 -29.64 7.80
CA ILE A 27 -13.89 -29.83 8.52
C ILE A 27 -13.84 -31.21 9.20
N GLU A 28 -14.93 -31.62 9.85
CA GLU A 28 -15.05 -32.94 10.49
C GLU A 28 -14.89 -34.08 9.47
N ARG A 29 -15.47 -33.91 8.27
CA ARG A 29 -15.34 -34.89 7.16
C ARG A 29 -13.90 -34.97 6.66
N LEU A 30 -13.22 -33.83 6.49
CA LEU A 30 -11.81 -33.78 6.07
C LEU A 30 -10.91 -34.47 7.11
N VAL A 31 -11.08 -34.15 8.39
CA VAL A 31 -10.33 -34.79 9.48
C VAL A 31 -10.53 -36.31 9.48
N GLN A 32 -11.76 -36.79 9.32
CA GLN A 32 -12.06 -38.22 9.27
C GLN A 32 -11.44 -38.90 8.05
N LYS A 33 -11.63 -38.35 6.84
CA LYS A 33 -11.19 -38.97 5.59
C LYS A 33 -9.66 -38.95 5.43
N LEU A 34 -9.02 -37.86 5.83
CA LEU A 34 -7.56 -37.71 5.79
C LEU A 34 -6.87 -38.35 7.02
N LYS A 35 -7.64 -38.89 7.98
CA LYS A 35 -7.14 -39.48 9.23
C LYS A 35 -6.24 -38.53 10.02
N LEU A 36 -6.61 -37.24 10.05
CA LEU A 36 -5.85 -36.23 10.79
C LEU A 36 -6.06 -36.39 12.31
N PRO A 37 -5.07 -36.05 13.14
CA PRO A 37 -5.23 -36.05 14.60
C PRO A 37 -6.35 -35.08 15.02
N LYS A 38 -7.31 -35.57 15.83
CA LYS A 38 -8.49 -34.78 16.26
C LYS A 38 -8.15 -33.57 17.16
N ASN A 39 -6.97 -33.56 17.78
CA ASN A 39 -6.56 -32.54 18.75
C ASN A 39 -5.52 -31.58 18.16
N MET A 40 -5.54 -31.35 16.85
CA MET A 40 -4.69 -30.33 16.24
C MET A 40 -5.13 -28.94 16.70
N VAL A 41 -4.22 -28.21 17.33
CA VAL A 41 -4.41 -26.79 17.61
C VAL A 41 -3.98 -26.02 16.36
N PRO A 42 -4.86 -25.19 15.76
CA PRO A 42 -4.46 -24.36 14.63
C PRO A 42 -3.39 -23.36 15.05
N PRO A 43 -2.53 -22.91 14.12
CA PRO A 43 -1.64 -21.78 14.38
C PRO A 43 -2.42 -20.54 14.89
N LEU A 44 -1.82 -19.79 15.82
CA LEU A 44 -2.47 -18.62 16.46
C LEU A 44 -2.80 -17.48 15.48
N ASP A 45 -2.18 -17.47 14.31
CA ASP A 45 -2.35 -16.47 13.25
C ASP A 45 -3.47 -16.83 12.25
N VAL A 46 -4.17 -17.95 12.45
CA VAL A 46 -5.30 -18.37 11.63
C VAL A 46 -6.61 -18.00 12.34
N PRO A 47 -7.52 -17.23 11.70
CA PRO A 47 -8.79 -16.87 12.31
C PRO A 47 -9.69 -18.08 12.58
N ASP A 48 -10.35 -18.08 13.73
CA ASP A 48 -11.45 -19.00 14.04
C ASP A 48 -12.81 -18.50 13.48
N CYS A 49 -13.86 -19.33 13.62
CA CYS A 49 -15.19 -18.97 13.15
C CYS A 49 -15.77 -17.73 13.83
N ASP A 50 -15.44 -17.47 15.10
CA ASP A 50 -15.93 -16.30 15.83
C ASP A 50 -15.23 -15.02 15.36
N GLN A 51 -13.94 -15.10 15.01
CA GLN A 51 -13.20 -14.03 14.36
C GLN A 51 -13.76 -13.75 12.96
N PHE A 52 -14.00 -14.78 12.14
CA PHE A 52 -14.63 -14.63 10.83
C PHE A 52 -16.02 -13.97 10.89
N ASN A 53 -16.87 -14.39 11.84
CA ASN A 53 -18.15 -13.74 12.07
C ASN A 53 -17.98 -12.26 12.46
N ARG A 54 -17.06 -11.96 13.38
CA ARG A 54 -16.75 -10.58 13.77
C ARG A 54 -16.29 -9.71 12.60
N PHE A 55 -15.43 -10.23 11.72
CA PHE A 55 -15.01 -9.50 10.52
C PHE A 55 -16.21 -9.14 9.62
N SER A 56 -17.09 -10.12 9.39
CA SER A 56 -18.32 -9.91 8.62
C SER A 56 -19.25 -8.89 9.29
N ASP A 57 -19.41 -8.95 10.61
CA ASP A 57 -20.26 -8.03 11.37
C ASP A 57 -19.74 -6.59 11.32
N ILE A 58 -18.42 -6.41 11.47
CA ILE A 58 -17.78 -5.09 11.37
C ILE A 58 -18.01 -4.51 9.98
N LEU A 59 -17.71 -5.26 8.91
CA LEU A 59 -17.83 -4.76 7.53
C LEU A 59 -19.27 -4.39 7.15
N ARG A 60 -20.26 -4.99 7.79
CA ARG A 60 -21.68 -4.76 7.51
C ARG A 60 -22.36 -3.80 8.45
N ASN A 61 -21.67 -3.35 9.48
CA ASN A 61 -22.26 -2.44 10.45
C ASN A 61 -22.59 -1.10 9.77
N PRO A 62 -23.87 -0.74 9.58
CA PRO A 62 -24.24 0.51 8.93
C PRO A 62 -23.88 1.74 9.77
N SER A 63 -23.56 1.55 11.05
CA SER A 63 -23.13 2.60 11.97
C SER A 63 -21.66 2.96 11.84
N ASN A 64 -20.89 2.23 11.03
CA ASN A 64 -19.48 2.56 10.80
C ASN A 64 -19.37 3.94 10.13
N PRO A 65 -18.50 4.84 10.62
CA PRO A 65 -18.28 6.12 9.97
C PRO A 65 -17.71 5.87 8.57
N THR A 66 -18.24 6.62 7.60
CA THR A 66 -17.77 6.58 6.21
C THR A 66 -16.54 7.45 6.05
N VAL A 67 -15.53 6.93 5.36
CA VAL A 67 -14.27 7.61 5.04
C VAL A 67 -14.11 7.54 3.54
N ARG A 68 -14.06 8.70 2.89
CA ARG A 68 -14.02 8.80 1.42
C ARG A 68 -12.59 8.92 0.93
N ILE A 69 -12.20 8.04 0.01
CA ILE A 69 -10.82 7.91 -0.44
C ILE A 69 -10.77 8.03 -1.95
N ALA A 70 -9.98 8.98 -2.46
CA ALA A 70 -9.68 9.05 -3.87
C ALA A 70 -8.64 7.98 -4.21
N PHE A 71 -9.02 7.03 -5.07
CA PHE A 71 -8.12 6.05 -5.65
C PHE A 71 -7.75 6.50 -7.05
N VAL A 72 -6.55 7.08 -7.21
CA VAL A 72 -6.10 7.69 -8.48
C VAL A 72 -5.19 6.73 -9.21
N GLY A 73 -5.69 6.06 -10.24
CA GLY A 73 -4.98 4.97 -10.91
C GLY A 73 -5.23 4.92 -12.41
N LYS A 74 -5.03 3.74 -12.98
CA LYS A 74 -5.27 3.44 -14.39
C LYS A 74 -6.12 2.18 -14.46
N TYR A 75 -7.23 2.19 -15.20
CA TYR A 75 -8.22 1.10 -15.20
C TYR A 75 -8.90 0.91 -13.85
N VAL A 76 -9.19 2.00 -13.17
CA VAL A 76 -9.87 2.01 -11.87
C VAL A 76 -11.38 1.91 -11.99
N THR A 77 -11.93 2.20 -13.17
CA THR A 77 -13.38 2.15 -13.42
C THR A 77 -13.93 0.75 -13.13
N GLY A 78 -14.78 0.65 -12.10
CA GLY A 78 -15.47 -0.59 -11.72
C GLY A 78 -14.71 -1.52 -10.78
N GLY A 79 -13.62 -1.08 -10.13
CA GLY A 79 -12.92 -1.89 -9.13
C GLY A 79 -12.36 -3.18 -9.73
N THR A 80 -11.73 -3.07 -10.91
CA THR A 80 -11.24 -4.22 -11.68
C THR A 80 -10.28 -5.10 -10.86
N ASP A 81 -10.21 -6.39 -11.20
CA ASP A 81 -9.30 -7.37 -10.57
C ASP A 81 -7.83 -6.91 -10.56
N ALA A 82 -7.46 -5.93 -11.38
CA ALA A 82 -6.12 -5.33 -11.42
C ALA A 82 -5.64 -4.79 -10.07
N TYR A 83 -6.57 -4.41 -9.17
CA TYR A 83 -6.25 -3.85 -7.86
C TYR A 83 -6.77 -4.70 -6.69
N PHE A 84 -7.15 -5.96 -6.93
CA PHE A 84 -7.79 -6.81 -5.92
C PHE A 84 -6.98 -6.92 -4.62
N SER A 85 -5.65 -7.08 -4.68
CA SER A 85 -4.79 -7.15 -3.49
C SER A 85 -4.85 -5.87 -2.64
N VAL A 86 -4.92 -4.71 -3.29
CA VAL A 86 -5.04 -3.42 -2.61
C VAL A 86 -6.42 -3.29 -1.96
N LEU A 87 -7.49 -3.65 -2.67
CA LEU A 87 -8.85 -3.60 -2.14
C LEU A 87 -9.05 -4.57 -0.97
N GLN A 88 -8.41 -5.74 -0.99
CA GLN A 88 -8.37 -6.65 0.16
C GLN A 88 -7.62 -6.03 1.36
N CYS A 89 -6.50 -5.33 1.11
CA CYS A 89 -5.81 -4.58 2.16
C CYS A 89 -6.68 -3.47 2.77
N PHE A 90 -7.47 -2.77 1.94
CA PHE A 90 -8.45 -1.77 2.38
C PHE A 90 -9.52 -2.40 3.29
N GLU A 91 -10.03 -3.58 2.92
CA GLU A 91 -10.97 -4.36 3.74
C GLU A 91 -10.38 -4.74 5.11
N HIS A 92 -9.12 -5.17 5.15
CA HIS A 92 -8.43 -5.42 6.43
C HIS A 92 -8.34 -4.16 7.30
N CYS A 93 -8.10 -2.99 6.70
CA CYS A 93 -8.08 -1.72 7.42
C CYS A 93 -9.48 -1.30 7.90
N GLN A 94 -10.54 -1.57 7.12
CA GLN A 94 -11.93 -1.37 7.54
C GLN A 94 -12.27 -2.19 8.79
N ILE A 95 -11.86 -3.45 8.82
CA ILE A 95 -12.03 -4.34 9.97
C ILE A 95 -11.30 -3.77 11.19
N ALA A 96 -10.02 -3.43 11.03
CA ALA A 96 -9.19 -2.97 12.14
C ALA A 96 -9.64 -1.64 12.76
N LEU A 97 -10.13 -0.71 11.93
CA LEU A 97 -10.56 0.62 12.38
C LEU A 97 -12.08 0.72 12.64
N GLY A 98 -12.86 -0.29 12.25
CA GLY A 98 -14.32 -0.24 12.29
C GLY A 98 -14.86 0.96 11.49
N ILE A 99 -14.45 1.07 10.23
CA ILE A 99 -14.85 2.14 9.30
C ILE A 99 -15.50 1.53 8.05
N LYS A 100 -16.22 2.36 7.31
CA LYS A 100 -16.73 2.03 5.98
C LYS A 100 -15.98 2.89 4.96
N LEU A 101 -15.38 2.28 3.95
CA LEU A 101 -14.72 3.03 2.88
C LEU A 101 -15.71 3.35 1.76
N ASP A 102 -15.68 4.60 1.32
CA ASP A 102 -16.30 5.07 0.08
C ASP A 102 -15.18 5.41 -0.90
N ILE A 103 -15.01 4.61 -1.96
CA ILE A 103 -13.87 4.74 -2.86
C ILE A 103 -14.31 5.53 -4.10
N LEU A 104 -13.77 6.74 -4.22
CA LEU A 104 -13.84 7.49 -5.47
C LEU A 104 -12.73 7.01 -6.39
N TYR A 105 -13.06 6.12 -7.32
CA TYR A 105 -12.15 5.71 -8.38
C TYR A 105 -11.99 6.85 -9.39
N MET A 106 -10.75 7.32 -9.57
CA MET A 106 -10.39 8.42 -10.46
C MET A 106 -9.38 7.92 -11.49
N GLU A 107 -9.76 7.91 -12.77
CA GLU A 107 -8.80 7.62 -13.84
C GLU A 107 -7.83 8.80 -13.94
N SER A 108 -6.53 8.52 -13.87
CA SER A 108 -5.51 9.57 -13.87
C SER A 108 -5.56 10.46 -15.14
N GLU A 109 -6.02 9.96 -16.28
CA GLU A 109 -6.17 10.75 -17.51
C GLU A 109 -7.31 11.79 -17.41
N GLU A 110 -8.32 11.60 -16.54
CA GLU A 110 -9.37 12.60 -16.29
C GLU A 110 -8.81 13.87 -15.64
N LEU A 111 -7.69 13.75 -14.93
CA LEU A 111 -6.97 14.87 -14.31
C LEU A 111 -6.07 15.62 -15.31
N GLU A 112 -6.03 15.24 -16.59
CA GLU A 112 -5.22 15.90 -17.61
C GLU A 112 -6.07 16.65 -18.66
N GLY A 113 -7.35 16.28 -18.81
CA GLY A 113 -8.24 16.78 -19.86
C GLY A 113 -9.06 18.03 -19.52
N GLU A 114 -10.06 18.32 -20.34
CA GLU A 114 -10.95 19.49 -20.21
C GLU A 114 -11.70 19.54 -18.87
N ASN A 115 -12.03 18.37 -18.30
CA ASN A 115 -12.74 18.25 -17.02
C ASN A 115 -11.82 18.15 -15.80
N ALA A 116 -10.52 18.40 -15.96
CA ALA A 116 -9.55 18.13 -14.90
C ALA A 116 -9.77 18.99 -13.64
N GLU A 117 -10.29 20.21 -13.77
CA GLU A 117 -10.59 21.05 -12.61
C GLU A 117 -11.77 20.50 -11.80
N GLU A 118 -12.79 19.95 -12.46
CA GLU A 118 -13.91 19.28 -11.80
C GLU A 118 -13.43 18.00 -11.09
N ALA A 119 -12.60 17.20 -11.77
CA ALA A 119 -12.00 16.01 -11.19
C ALA A 119 -11.12 16.33 -9.97
N LEU A 120 -10.33 17.41 -10.02
CA LEU A 120 -9.55 17.87 -8.87
C LEU A 120 -10.43 18.35 -7.72
N GLU A 121 -11.53 19.04 -8.00
CA GLU A 121 -12.46 19.48 -6.97
C GLU A 121 -13.14 18.27 -6.27
N ALA A 122 -13.47 17.23 -7.03
CA ALA A 122 -13.95 15.98 -6.46
C ALA A 122 -12.91 15.31 -5.53
N LEU A 123 -11.62 15.35 -5.91
CA LEU A 123 -10.53 14.86 -5.07
C LEU A 123 -10.35 15.67 -3.78
N LYS A 124 -10.54 16.99 -3.81
CA LYS A 124 -10.48 17.84 -2.61
C LYS A 124 -11.52 17.47 -1.57
N GLY A 125 -12.66 16.93 -2.00
CA GLY A 125 -13.73 16.47 -1.11
C GLY A 125 -13.46 15.12 -0.44
N CYS A 126 -12.35 14.45 -0.73
CA CYS A 126 -11.97 13.19 -0.11
C CYS A 126 -11.16 13.37 1.18
N ASP A 127 -11.26 12.40 2.08
CA ASP A 127 -10.52 12.35 3.34
C ASP A 127 -9.06 11.88 3.17
N GLY A 128 -8.73 11.30 2.01
CA GLY A 128 -7.39 10.84 1.67
C GLY A 128 -7.24 10.56 0.17
N ILE A 129 -6.01 10.65 -0.32
CA ILE A 129 -5.64 10.36 -1.72
C ILE A 129 -4.63 9.20 -1.73
N PHE A 130 -4.98 8.15 -2.46
CA PHE A 130 -4.15 6.98 -2.66
C PHE A 130 -3.75 6.84 -4.13
N VAL A 131 -2.45 6.65 -4.37
CA VAL A 131 -1.90 6.38 -5.71
C VAL A 131 -1.19 5.01 -5.68
N PRO A 132 -1.72 4.00 -6.39
CA PRO A 132 -1.14 2.65 -6.41
C PRO A 132 0.11 2.57 -7.27
N GLY A 133 0.70 1.37 -7.30
CA GLY A 133 1.66 1.00 -8.32
C GLY A 133 1.06 1.02 -9.73
N GLY A 134 1.92 1.12 -10.74
CA GLY A 134 1.54 1.16 -12.13
C GLY A 134 2.75 1.00 -13.05
N PHE A 135 2.52 1.06 -14.36
CA PHE A 135 3.55 0.93 -15.37
C PHE A 135 3.22 1.75 -16.63
N GLY A 136 4.26 2.22 -17.30
CA GLY A 136 4.17 3.02 -18.51
C GLY A 136 3.77 4.48 -18.30
N VAL A 137 3.86 5.24 -19.38
CA VAL A 137 3.81 6.72 -19.37
C VAL A 137 2.43 7.36 -19.20
N ARG A 138 1.35 6.58 -19.30
CA ARG A 138 -0.01 7.13 -19.37
C ARG A 138 -0.53 7.57 -18.00
N GLY A 139 -1.13 8.76 -17.95
CA GLY A 139 -1.74 9.31 -16.75
C GLY A 139 -0.73 9.74 -15.68
N ILE A 140 0.52 10.03 -16.04
CA ILE A 140 1.55 10.44 -15.06
C ILE A 140 1.30 11.87 -14.60
N GLU A 141 0.97 12.79 -15.50
CA GLU A 141 0.73 14.19 -15.16
C GLU A 141 -0.52 14.34 -14.29
N GLY A 142 -1.56 13.55 -14.55
CA GLY A 142 -2.74 13.50 -13.70
C GLY A 142 -2.43 13.02 -12.27
N LYS A 143 -1.56 12.00 -12.13
CA LYS A 143 -1.09 11.57 -10.79
C LYS A 143 -0.25 12.67 -10.13
N VAL A 144 0.63 13.36 -10.85
CA VAL A 144 1.39 14.51 -10.32
C VAL A 144 0.44 15.58 -9.78
N ARG A 145 -0.64 15.90 -10.51
CA ARG A 145 -1.67 16.85 -10.04
C ARG A 145 -2.38 16.38 -8.77
N ALA A 146 -2.71 15.08 -8.67
CA ALA A 146 -3.30 14.52 -7.47
C ALA A 146 -2.35 14.60 -6.25
N VAL A 147 -1.05 14.31 -6.43
CA VAL A 147 -0.05 14.48 -5.36
C VAL A 147 0.09 15.95 -4.97
N THR A 148 0.16 16.85 -5.96
CA THR A 148 0.25 18.30 -5.74
C THR A 148 -0.92 18.77 -4.88
N LEU A 149 -2.13 18.32 -5.21
CA LEU A 149 -3.33 18.63 -4.46
C LEU A 149 -3.22 18.12 -3.02
N ALA A 150 -2.82 16.86 -2.83
CA ALA A 150 -2.65 16.27 -1.50
C ALA A 150 -1.68 17.10 -0.65
N ARG A 151 -0.47 17.35 -1.18
CA ARG A 151 0.61 18.07 -0.48
C ARG A 151 0.21 19.50 -0.11
N THR A 152 -0.39 20.23 -1.04
CA THR A 152 -0.71 21.66 -0.87
C THR A 152 -1.94 21.88 0.01
N HIS A 153 -2.93 20.99 -0.05
CA HIS A 153 -4.17 21.08 0.74
C HIS A 153 -4.12 20.26 2.04
N LYS A 154 -2.98 19.63 2.35
CA LYS A 154 -2.77 18.81 3.55
C LYS A 154 -3.76 17.63 3.65
N ILE A 155 -4.13 17.04 2.51
CA ILE A 155 -4.99 15.85 2.45
C ILE A 155 -4.09 14.62 2.62
N PRO A 156 -4.34 13.70 3.58
CA PRO A 156 -3.57 12.48 3.75
C PRO A 156 -3.23 11.80 2.42
N TYR A 157 -1.96 11.46 2.22
CA TYR A 157 -1.45 10.87 0.99
C TYR A 157 -0.77 9.54 1.27
N PHE A 158 -1.10 8.54 0.47
CA PHE A 158 -0.33 7.30 0.41
C PHE A 158 0.00 6.88 -1.02
N GLY A 159 1.30 6.84 -1.33
CA GLY A 159 1.82 6.39 -2.63
C GLY A 159 2.51 5.03 -2.52
N VAL A 160 2.20 4.11 -3.43
CA VAL A 160 2.82 2.78 -3.49
C VAL A 160 3.55 2.60 -4.82
N CYS A 161 4.81 2.18 -4.79
CA CYS A 161 5.64 1.91 -5.96
C CYS A 161 5.67 3.15 -6.90
N LEU A 162 4.96 3.11 -8.03
CA LEU A 162 4.80 4.28 -8.91
C LEU A 162 4.27 5.52 -8.16
N GLY A 163 3.40 5.36 -7.17
CA GLY A 163 2.92 6.48 -6.35
C GLY A 163 4.04 7.19 -5.58
N MET A 164 5.09 6.48 -5.16
CA MET A 164 6.27 7.10 -4.55
C MET A 164 7.11 7.85 -5.59
N GLN A 165 7.32 7.24 -6.75
CA GLN A 165 8.07 7.85 -7.85
C GLN A 165 7.42 9.16 -8.31
N VAL A 166 6.10 9.16 -8.49
CA VAL A 166 5.33 10.36 -8.87
C VAL A 166 5.41 11.42 -7.78
N ALA A 167 5.40 11.04 -6.50
CA ALA A 167 5.52 12.00 -5.42
C ALA A 167 6.87 12.72 -5.40
N LEU A 168 7.96 12.01 -5.71
CA LEU A 168 9.28 12.61 -5.84
C LEU A 168 9.38 13.53 -7.06
N ILE A 169 8.76 13.14 -8.19
CA ILE A 169 8.67 13.98 -9.39
C ILE A 169 7.90 15.28 -9.08
N GLU A 170 6.74 15.18 -8.43
CA GLU A 170 5.95 16.35 -8.00
C GLU A 170 6.78 17.28 -7.11
N PHE A 171 7.44 16.71 -6.10
CA PHE A 171 8.23 17.49 -5.15
C PHE A 171 9.41 18.19 -5.83
N ALA A 172 10.12 17.51 -6.74
CA ALA A 172 11.19 18.12 -7.52
C ALA A 172 10.69 19.29 -8.38
N ARG A 173 9.55 19.13 -9.06
CA ARG A 173 8.98 20.17 -9.93
C ARG A 173 8.48 21.37 -9.13
N HIS A 174 7.76 21.14 -8.04
CA HIS A 174 6.99 22.18 -7.36
C HIS A 174 7.66 22.74 -6.10
N VAL A 175 8.61 22.03 -5.49
CA VAL A 175 9.35 22.50 -4.31
C VAL A 175 10.78 22.87 -4.66
N LEU A 176 11.49 22.03 -5.43
CA LEU A 176 12.86 22.32 -5.87
C LEU A 176 12.93 23.20 -7.13
N GLY A 177 11.82 23.32 -7.87
CA GLY A 177 11.73 24.15 -9.07
C GLY A 177 12.33 23.51 -10.33
N TRP A 178 12.61 22.21 -10.32
CA TRP A 178 13.15 21.47 -11.46
C TRP A 178 12.02 21.05 -12.40
N ALA A 179 11.61 21.99 -13.26
CA ALA A 179 10.43 21.82 -14.11
C ALA A 179 10.48 20.60 -15.04
N ASP A 180 11.67 20.18 -15.47
CA ASP A 180 11.87 19.01 -16.34
C ASP A 180 12.05 17.70 -15.57
N ALA A 181 11.98 17.70 -14.23
CA ALA A 181 12.18 16.51 -13.42
C ALA A 181 11.22 15.39 -13.81
N ASN A 182 11.76 14.20 -14.06
CA ASN A 182 10.98 13.06 -14.50
C ASN A 182 11.66 11.73 -14.16
N SER A 183 11.00 10.61 -14.50
CA SER A 183 11.65 9.30 -14.55
C SER A 183 12.33 9.08 -15.90
N GLU A 184 13.47 8.36 -15.91
CA GLU A 184 14.08 7.81 -17.14
C GLU A 184 13.09 6.96 -17.95
N GLU A 185 12.12 6.28 -17.30
CA GLU A 185 11.08 5.51 -17.98
C GLU A 185 10.18 6.40 -18.84
N PHE A 186 9.87 7.61 -18.35
CA PHE A 186 8.85 8.47 -18.95
C PHE A 186 9.45 9.53 -19.87
N ASP A 187 10.61 10.07 -19.49
CA ASP A 187 11.35 11.03 -20.30
C ASP A 187 12.87 10.83 -20.14
N ALA A 188 13.43 10.01 -21.03
CA ALA A 188 14.86 9.76 -21.11
C ALA A 188 15.71 11.00 -21.47
N LYS A 189 15.09 12.12 -21.87
CA LYS A 189 15.79 13.38 -22.19
C LYS A 189 15.81 14.36 -21.02
N SER A 190 15.08 14.09 -19.94
CA SER A 190 15.10 14.92 -18.74
C SER A 190 16.53 15.06 -18.21
N THR A 191 16.90 16.26 -17.80
CA THR A 191 18.19 16.51 -17.13
C THR A 191 18.12 16.17 -15.65
N HIS A 192 16.92 16.13 -15.07
CA HIS A 192 16.65 15.74 -13.68
C HIS A 192 15.90 14.39 -13.65
N GLN A 193 16.60 13.31 -13.99
CA GLN A 193 16.07 11.94 -13.90
C GLN A 193 16.00 11.47 -12.45
N ILE A 194 14.95 11.88 -11.74
CA ILE A 194 14.72 11.59 -10.32
C ILE A 194 14.60 10.09 -10.06
N VAL A 195 14.14 9.34 -11.06
CA VAL A 195 14.00 7.89 -10.99
C VAL A 195 14.68 7.30 -12.22
N HIS A 196 15.59 6.35 -12.01
CA HIS A 196 16.41 5.75 -13.06
C HIS A 196 16.52 4.23 -12.90
N ILE A 197 16.96 3.55 -13.95
CA ILE A 197 17.35 2.15 -13.84
C ILE A 197 18.76 2.08 -13.28
N MET A 198 18.94 1.41 -12.14
CA MET A 198 20.28 1.15 -11.61
C MET A 198 21.05 0.21 -12.55
N ASP A 199 22.38 0.34 -12.61
CA ASP A 199 23.24 -0.41 -13.52
C ASP A 199 23.04 -1.92 -13.37
N CYS A 200 22.26 -2.47 -14.29
CA CYS A 200 21.92 -3.87 -14.46
C CYS A 200 21.91 -4.12 -15.98
N ASP A 201 22.02 -5.39 -16.38
CA ASP A 201 22.01 -5.73 -17.80
C ASP A 201 20.70 -5.27 -18.47
N LYS A 202 20.76 -4.14 -19.19
CA LYS A 202 19.62 -3.54 -19.90
C LYS A 202 19.14 -4.44 -21.05
N GLN A 203 19.91 -5.45 -21.46
CA GLN A 203 19.60 -6.31 -22.61
C GLN A 203 18.87 -7.60 -22.21
N GLN A 204 18.95 -8.05 -20.96
CA GLN A 204 18.32 -9.31 -20.53
C GLN A 204 16.97 -9.06 -19.84
N MET A 205 15.87 -9.45 -20.49
CA MET A 205 14.53 -9.36 -19.88
C MET A 205 14.49 -10.15 -18.57
N GLY A 206 14.17 -9.46 -17.46
CA GLY A 206 13.99 -10.05 -16.14
C GLY A 206 15.20 -9.93 -15.21
N ALA A 207 16.41 -9.65 -15.73
CA ALA A 207 17.63 -9.53 -14.92
C ALA A 207 17.72 -8.23 -14.10
N ASN A 208 16.77 -7.31 -14.29
CA ASN A 208 16.74 -5.98 -13.67
C ASN A 208 15.59 -5.77 -12.67
N MET A 209 14.80 -6.80 -12.37
CA MET A 209 13.63 -6.65 -11.51
C MET A 209 14.01 -6.81 -10.04
N HIS A 210 13.83 -5.75 -9.26
CA HIS A 210 13.83 -5.83 -7.81
C HIS A 210 12.54 -6.54 -7.37
N LEU A 211 12.70 -7.81 -6.99
CA LEU A 211 11.59 -8.75 -6.81
C LEU A 211 11.71 -9.53 -5.50
N GLY A 212 10.54 -9.82 -4.92
CA GLY A 212 10.42 -10.74 -3.79
C GLY A 212 10.48 -10.03 -2.45
N THR A 213 10.65 -10.80 -1.37
CA THR A 213 10.79 -10.24 -0.02
C THR A 213 12.19 -9.67 0.15
N ARG A 214 12.28 -8.42 0.59
CA ARG A 214 13.53 -7.70 0.83
C ARG A 214 13.47 -6.93 2.14
N GLU A 215 14.64 -6.68 2.70
CA GLU A 215 14.79 -5.89 3.91
C GLU A 215 14.65 -4.41 3.61
N VAL A 216 13.96 -3.70 4.50
CA VAL A 216 13.80 -2.25 4.51
C VAL A 216 14.28 -1.78 5.88
N HIS A 217 15.39 -1.06 5.89
CA HIS A 217 16.00 -0.47 7.07
C HIS A 217 15.32 0.86 7.39
N LEU A 218 14.76 0.98 8.59
CA LEU A 218 14.09 2.20 9.05
C LEU A 218 15.12 3.12 9.69
N VAL A 219 15.43 4.22 9.01
CA VAL A 219 16.59 5.06 9.31
C VAL A 219 16.27 6.29 10.17
N ASP A 220 15.00 6.63 10.35
CA ASP A 220 14.57 7.74 11.21
C ASP A 220 13.62 7.24 12.31
N LYS A 221 14.03 7.37 13.57
CA LYS A 221 13.24 6.95 14.75
C LYS A 221 12.01 7.81 15.02
N ALA A 222 11.98 9.04 14.50
CA ALA A 222 10.86 9.96 14.62
C ALA A 222 9.85 9.83 13.46
N SER A 223 10.08 8.91 12.52
CA SER A 223 9.25 8.73 11.33
C SER A 223 7.93 8.01 11.61
N ILE A 224 6.96 8.21 10.71
CA ILE A 224 5.74 7.41 10.66
C ILE A 224 6.11 5.94 10.52
N MET A 225 7.06 5.61 9.63
CA MET A 225 7.55 4.25 9.41
C MET A 225 8.00 3.57 10.71
N HIS A 226 8.88 4.19 11.48
CA HIS A 226 9.35 3.62 12.74
C HIS A 226 8.22 3.43 13.75
N ARG A 227 7.23 4.35 13.79
CA ARG A 227 6.05 4.23 14.67
C ARG A 227 5.14 3.06 14.29
N ILE A 228 4.79 2.95 13.01
CA ILE A 228 3.76 1.98 12.54
C ILE A 228 4.29 0.54 12.54
N TYR A 229 5.61 0.36 12.44
CA TYR A 229 6.29 -0.93 12.62
C TYR A 229 6.80 -1.13 14.06
N SER A 230 6.21 -0.45 15.04
CA SER A 230 6.48 -0.64 16.48
C SER A 230 7.96 -0.55 16.87
N GLY A 231 8.71 0.32 16.21
CA GLY A 231 10.12 0.58 16.47
C GLY A 231 11.10 -0.47 15.95
N ALA A 232 10.66 -1.36 15.05
CA ALA A 232 11.57 -2.30 14.40
C ALA A 232 12.61 -1.54 13.55
N PRO A 233 13.91 -1.86 13.66
CA PRO A 233 14.94 -1.20 12.87
C PRO A 233 14.99 -1.69 11.41
N ILE A 234 14.52 -2.92 11.18
CA ILE A 234 14.50 -3.59 9.87
C ILE A 234 13.17 -4.32 9.74
N VAL A 235 12.53 -4.18 8.59
CA VAL A 235 11.32 -4.92 8.24
C VAL A 235 11.47 -5.60 6.88
N CYS A 236 10.65 -6.60 6.62
CA CYS A 236 10.64 -7.35 5.37
C CYS A 236 9.34 -7.08 4.62
N GLU A 237 9.47 -6.51 3.43
CA GLU A 237 8.34 -6.18 2.54
C GLU A 237 8.57 -6.76 1.15
N ARG A 238 7.53 -6.76 0.30
CA ARG A 238 7.60 -7.39 -1.02
C ARG A 238 7.73 -6.37 -2.13
N HIS A 239 8.67 -6.61 -3.04
CA HIS A 239 8.98 -5.71 -4.13
C HIS A 239 8.65 -6.31 -5.48
N ARG A 240 8.32 -5.43 -6.44
CA ARG A 240 8.14 -5.75 -7.86
C ARG A 240 8.27 -4.49 -8.71
N HIS A 241 9.49 -3.96 -8.82
CA HIS A 241 9.80 -2.80 -9.67
C HIS A 241 11.17 -2.98 -10.34
N ARG A 242 11.54 -2.04 -11.20
CA ARG A 242 12.83 -2.02 -11.92
C ARG A 242 13.58 -0.71 -11.73
N TYR A 243 12.84 0.36 -11.57
CA TYR A 243 13.35 1.71 -11.43
C TYR A 243 13.52 2.05 -9.95
N GLU A 244 14.57 2.80 -9.64
CA GLU A 244 14.96 3.25 -8.31
C GLU A 244 15.10 4.77 -8.30
N VAL A 245 15.05 5.37 -7.11
CA VAL A 245 15.34 6.80 -6.95
C VAL A 245 16.81 7.05 -7.25
N ASN A 246 17.11 8.07 -8.06
CA ASN A 246 18.46 8.46 -8.37
C ASN A 246 19.11 9.16 -7.16
N GLY A 247 20.13 8.50 -6.59
CA GLY A 247 20.87 8.95 -5.43
C GLY A 247 21.41 10.37 -5.53
N THR A 248 21.79 10.80 -6.73
CA THR A 248 22.41 12.11 -7.02
C THR A 248 21.63 13.29 -6.44
N PHE A 249 20.29 13.20 -6.38
CA PHE A 249 19.42 14.30 -5.97
C PHE A 249 18.99 14.22 -4.50
N LEU A 250 19.34 13.16 -3.77
CA LEU A 250 18.78 12.89 -2.44
C LEU A 250 19.09 13.98 -1.41
N GLU A 251 20.28 14.57 -1.48
CA GLU A 251 20.65 15.64 -0.56
C GLU A 251 19.84 16.91 -0.80
N ASP A 252 19.49 17.23 -2.05
CA ASP A 252 18.60 18.35 -2.38
C ASP A 252 17.19 18.14 -1.82
N PHE A 253 16.64 16.92 -1.97
CA PHE A 253 15.34 16.55 -1.40
C PHE A 253 15.34 16.70 0.13
N LYS A 254 16.39 16.21 0.80
CA LYS A 254 16.54 16.33 2.26
C LYS A 254 16.66 17.78 2.71
N ALA A 255 17.46 18.58 2.00
CA ALA A 255 17.63 20.00 2.30
C ALA A 255 16.32 20.79 2.16
N ALA A 256 15.44 20.39 1.23
CA ALA A 256 14.11 20.95 1.04
C ALA A 256 13.03 20.40 2.00
N GLY A 257 13.41 19.53 2.95
CA GLY A 257 12.54 19.05 4.03
C GLY A 257 11.85 17.71 3.79
N LEU A 258 12.11 17.03 2.66
CA LEU A 258 11.67 15.65 2.48
C LEU A 258 12.51 14.72 3.36
N LYS A 259 11.89 13.76 4.04
CA LYS A 259 12.61 12.73 4.78
C LYS A 259 12.65 11.42 4.03
N VAL A 260 13.84 10.84 3.91
CA VAL A 260 14.03 9.43 3.56
C VAL A 260 14.00 8.63 4.85
N THR A 261 12.97 7.80 5.05
CA THR A 261 12.73 7.09 6.32
C THR A 261 12.92 5.58 6.20
N GLY A 262 12.98 5.04 4.98
CA GLY A 262 13.30 3.64 4.69
C GLY A 262 14.29 3.51 3.54
N VAL A 263 15.25 2.59 3.67
CA VAL A 263 16.25 2.27 2.63
C VAL A 263 16.54 0.76 2.58
N ALA A 264 16.96 0.21 1.44
CA ALA A 264 17.28 -1.21 1.34
C ALA A 264 18.76 -1.53 1.67
N ASP A 265 19.68 -0.64 1.32
CA ASP A 265 21.13 -0.88 1.39
C ASP A 265 21.84 0.27 2.13
N PRO A 266 21.61 0.46 3.45
CA PRO A 266 22.09 1.63 4.20
C PRO A 266 23.63 1.74 4.27
N GLU A 267 24.34 0.64 4.05
CA GLU A 267 25.80 0.58 3.97
C GLU A 267 26.36 1.14 2.66
N LYS A 268 25.53 1.25 1.61
CA LYS A 268 25.94 1.85 0.35
C LYS A 268 25.88 3.37 0.47
N GLY A 269 26.88 4.04 -0.10
CA GLY A 269 26.87 5.49 -0.23
C GLY A 269 25.68 5.98 -1.07
N VAL A 270 25.51 7.30 -1.13
CA VAL A 270 24.34 7.96 -1.76
C VAL A 270 24.03 7.42 -3.16
N ASP A 271 25.04 7.11 -3.98
CA ASP A 271 24.88 6.62 -5.36
C ASP A 271 24.36 5.18 -5.47
N GLY A 272 24.49 4.37 -4.41
CA GLY A 272 24.04 2.97 -4.37
C GLY A 272 22.85 2.73 -3.43
N LEU A 273 22.35 3.78 -2.79
CA LEU A 273 21.31 3.72 -1.78
C LEU A 273 19.92 3.63 -2.44
N ARG A 274 19.23 2.51 -2.25
CA ARG A 274 17.83 2.39 -2.66
C ARG A 274 16.92 3.02 -1.61
N VAL A 275 16.13 3.98 -2.04
CA VAL A 275 15.11 4.61 -1.20
C VAL A 275 13.83 3.80 -1.24
N GLU A 276 13.36 3.40 -0.07
CA GLU A 276 12.22 2.50 0.11
C GLU A 276 10.99 3.21 0.70
N ALA A 277 11.21 4.28 1.46
CA ALA A 277 10.13 5.08 2.03
C ALA A 277 10.53 6.55 2.17
N VAL A 278 9.60 7.44 1.82
CA VAL A 278 9.72 8.89 2.00
C VAL A 278 8.52 9.47 2.71
N GLU A 279 8.77 10.52 3.49
CA GLU A 279 7.79 11.21 4.31
C GLU A 279 7.96 12.73 4.22
N LEU A 280 6.86 13.47 4.42
CA LEU A 280 6.89 14.93 4.53
C LEU A 280 6.47 15.37 5.95
N PRO A 281 7.41 15.78 6.82
CA PRO A 281 7.14 16.04 8.25
C PRO A 281 6.07 17.10 8.52
N ASP A 282 5.99 18.14 7.70
CA ASP A 282 5.03 19.25 7.88
C ASP A 282 3.62 18.92 7.35
N HIS A 283 3.35 17.66 7.01
CA HIS A 283 2.07 17.20 6.46
C HIS A 283 1.38 16.24 7.45
N PRO A 284 0.04 16.33 7.64
CA PRO A 284 -0.66 15.49 8.63
C PRO A 284 -0.44 14.00 8.44
N HIS A 285 -0.39 13.55 7.18
CA HIS A 285 0.09 12.22 6.81
C HIS A 285 0.51 12.23 5.33
N PHE A 286 1.80 12.13 5.06
CA PHE A 286 2.32 11.97 3.70
C PHE A 286 3.36 10.88 3.75
N LEU A 287 2.99 9.70 3.28
CA LEU A 287 3.85 8.54 3.22
C LEU A 287 3.87 8.02 1.80
N ALA A 288 5.04 7.68 1.28
CA ALA A 288 5.13 6.97 0.02
C ALA A 288 6.24 5.92 0.09
N VAL A 289 5.96 4.74 -0.44
CA VAL A 289 6.84 3.57 -0.32
C VAL A 289 7.06 2.91 -1.67
N GLN A 290 8.23 2.31 -1.87
CA GLN A 290 8.61 1.69 -3.14
C GLN A 290 8.11 0.25 -3.26
N TYR A 291 8.09 -0.48 -2.14
CA TYR A 291 7.55 -1.83 -2.03
C TYR A 291 6.02 -1.88 -2.13
N HIS A 292 5.47 -3.09 -2.13
CA HIS A 292 4.04 -3.39 -2.19
C HIS A 292 3.53 -3.94 -0.85
N PRO A 293 3.16 -3.06 0.10
CA PRO A 293 2.71 -3.45 1.44
C PRO A 293 1.42 -4.28 1.45
N GLU A 294 0.64 -4.24 0.37
CA GLU A 294 -0.62 -4.97 0.22
C GLU A 294 -0.42 -6.48 0.13
N PHE A 295 0.80 -6.95 -0.15
CA PHE A 295 1.08 -8.38 -0.20
C PHE A 295 1.40 -8.99 1.18
N VAL A 296 1.62 -8.16 2.19
CA VAL A 296 1.95 -8.58 3.57
C VAL A 296 0.89 -8.05 4.52
N THR A 297 -0.37 -8.43 4.26
CA THR A 297 -1.55 -8.05 5.05
C THR A 297 -2.39 -9.27 5.41
N SER A 298 -3.04 -9.22 6.56
CA SER A 298 -4.11 -10.16 6.94
C SER A 298 -5.20 -9.42 7.71
N PRO A 299 -6.39 -10.00 7.93
CA PRO A 299 -7.43 -9.35 8.73
C PRO A 299 -7.07 -9.22 10.23
N LEU A 300 -6.11 -10.02 10.72
CA LEU A 300 -5.61 -9.94 12.10
C LEU A 300 -4.39 -9.02 12.23
N ASP A 301 -3.70 -8.78 11.12
CA ASP A 301 -2.45 -8.02 11.05
C ASP A 301 -2.45 -7.22 9.73
N PRO A 302 -3.30 -6.17 9.64
CA PRO A 302 -3.40 -5.33 8.45
C PRO A 302 -2.06 -4.66 8.15
N SER A 303 -1.83 -4.33 6.88
CA SER A 303 -0.59 -3.70 6.46
C SER A 303 -0.36 -2.34 7.17
N PRO A 304 0.76 -2.14 7.89
CA PRO A 304 0.98 -0.93 8.68
C PRO A 304 0.94 0.38 7.87
N PRO A 305 1.54 0.50 6.67
CA PRO A 305 1.46 1.73 5.87
C PRO A 305 0.02 2.11 5.48
N PHE A 306 -0.78 1.13 5.03
CA PHE A 306 -2.19 1.36 4.71
C PHE A 306 -3.00 1.70 5.96
N LEU A 307 -2.82 0.97 7.06
CA LEU A 307 -3.55 1.23 8.30
C LEU A 307 -3.26 2.64 8.83
N SER A 308 -2.01 3.09 8.76
CA SER A 308 -1.59 4.45 9.13
C SER A 308 -2.25 5.53 8.25
N PHE A 309 -2.35 5.27 6.94
CA PHE A 309 -3.06 6.15 6.02
C PHE A 309 -4.55 6.27 6.37
N PHE A 310 -5.24 5.15 6.61
CA PHE A 310 -6.65 5.17 6.98
C PHE A 310 -6.88 5.70 8.40
N GLU A 311 -5.95 5.49 9.34
CA GLU A 311 -5.95 6.12 10.65
C GLU A 311 -6.00 7.65 10.50
N ALA A 312 -5.09 8.20 9.68
CA ALA A 312 -5.04 9.63 9.39
C ALA A 312 -6.28 10.15 8.67
N ALA A 313 -6.73 9.47 7.60
CA ALA A 313 -7.91 9.88 6.82
C ALA A 313 -9.21 9.82 7.66
N SER A 314 -9.37 8.78 8.47
CA SER A 314 -10.55 8.60 9.33
C SER A 314 -10.53 9.44 10.60
N LYS A 315 -9.39 10.08 10.92
CA LYS A 315 -9.13 10.77 12.20
C LYS A 315 -9.40 9.91 13.44
N LYS A 316 -9.34 8.58 13.28
CA LYS A 316 -9.38 7.64 14.40
C LYS A 316 -7.96 7.44 14.94
N SER A 317 -7.87 6.94 16.17
CA SER A 317 -6.60 6.44 16.71
C SER A 317 -6.65 4.92 16.73
N PHE A 318 -5.59 4.30 16.19
CA PHE A 318 -5.36 2.88 16.27
C PHE A 318 -4.32 2.58 17.36
N LYS A 319 -4.61 1.57 18.18
CA LYS A 319 -3.64 1.11 19.18
C LYS A 319 -2.64 0.17 18.52
N TRP A 320 -1.53 0.72 18.05
CA TRP A 320 -0.43 -0.04 17.49
C TRP A 320 0.12 -1.09 18.49
N PRO A 321 0.47 -2.30 18.01
CA PRO A 321 1.02 -3.34 18.87
C PRO A 321 2.37 -2.92 19.46
N GLY A 322 2.73 -3.50 20.61
CA GLY A 322 4.02 -3.23 21.26
C GLY A 322 5.25 -3.77 20.54
N GLY A 323 5.06 -4.55 19.46
CA GLY A 323 6.12 -5.09 18.63
C GLY A 323 5.63 -5.38 17.21
N CYS A 324 6.56 -5.33 16.27
CA CYS A 324 6.28 -5.65 14.87
C CYS A 324 5.93 -7.13 14.71
N HIS A 325 4.96 -7.44 13.85
CA HIS A 325 4.55 -8.81 13.61
C HIS A 325 5.73 -9.64 13.05
N PRO A 326 6.00 -10.86 13.55
CA PRO A 326 7.17 -11.66 13.15
C PRO A 326 7.31 -11.84 11.64
N ARG A 327 6.20 -12.02 10.91
CA ARG A 327 6.20 -12.16 9.44
C ARG A 327 6.85 -11.01 8.66
N ARG A 328 6.98 -9.83 9.29
CA ARG A 328 7.62 -8.65 8.71
C ARG A 328 9.02 -8.42 9.27
N LEU A 329 9.58 -9.35 10.02
CA LEU A 329 10.93 -9.27 10.55
C LEU A 329 11.85 -10.24 9.79
N PRO A 330 13.16 -9.94 9.67
CA PRO A 330 14.13 -10.87 9.11
C PRO A 330 14.09 -12.23 9.82
N GLY A 331 13.97 -13.30 9.04
CA GLY A 331 13.88 -14.67 9.58
C GLY A 331 12.53 -15.04 10.21
N GLY A 332 11.54 -14.14 10.16
CA GLY A 332 10.16 -14.45 10.53
C GLY A 332 9.53 -15.50 9.63
N LYS A 333 8.78 -16.43 10.21
CA LYS A 333 7.91 -17.36 9.47
C LYS A 333 6.48 -16.88 9.50
#